data_AF-A0A522KH73-F1
#
_entry.id   AF-A0A522KH73-F1
#
_cell.length_a   1.000
_cell.length_b   1.000
_cell.length_c   1.000
_cell.angle_alpha   90.00
_cell.angle_beta   90.00
_cell.angle_gamma   90.00
#
_symmetry.space_group_name_H-M   'P 1'
#
loop_
_entity.id
_entity.type
_entity.pdbx_description
1 polymer ?
#
loop_
_entity_poly.entity_id
_entity_poly.type
_entity_poly.pdbx_seq_one_letter_code
_entity_poly.pdbx_strand_id
1 'polypeptide(L)'
;MKATEDWVCDSYSVDIWYLAGKNEDQLHLWDALILLNPLPPPEDLSFHVTLEKFCAGRCQFPNQPKRKLLQILDRAVQGQIDVHGHSLNLNNEQPYTFSSEMTHLDRWFSDLHLQVIGSRLPVPTAIDVATIDNALRRNELPFDGLADVASWLGLTDPRYTTNPPSIKIRVNPPVDLILPECSLAGDQLRLVLHAHSRFDVSRVGLAVRAVPGKVLESRKQINSEINWKRVHNGRRVGNALIHLNQANSALAMLMIGESTVRRQWFIDPAKASNNRLIAIQHFDTDLRMVRQALLEPTDSVRFEKGVAALLFLLGFTPVLQVETDSPDLVVTTPGGKLVIVECMIKIADFRSKLGKLVDRRGSLSKALQASGHYFHVDAVLVCAQPSDQIAFDTVELGTRQVILVTREDLASAFGRLRFPGSPDELLEKCFARLATACSAPNV
;
A
#
# COMPACT_ATOMS: atom_id res chain seq x y z
N MET A 1 -11.52 17.31 -18.99
CA MET A 1 -11.63 16.95 -20.42
C MET A 1 -10.29 16.98 -21.17
N LYS A 2 -9.51 18.08 -21.19
CA LYS A 2 -8.19 18.07 -21.87
C LYS A 2 -7.27 16.93 -21.41
N ALA A 3 -7.08 16.77 -20.10
CA ALA A 3 -6.25 15.68 -19.56
C ALA A 3 -6.74 14.26 -19.94
N THR A 4 -8.06 14.05 -20.05
CA THR A 4 -8.61 12.75 -20.45
C THR A 4 -8.37 12.43 -21.92
N GLU A 5 -8.25 13.44 -22.79
CA GLU A 5 -7.83 13.22 -24.18
C GLU A 5 -6.39 12.70 -24.27
N ASP A 6 -5.54 13.12 -23.34
CA ASP A 6 -4.15 12.68 -23.25
C ASP A 6 -4.02 11.28 -22.66
N TRP A 7 -4.91 10.90 -21.72
CA TRP A 7 -4.82 9.64 -20.98
C TRP A 7 -5.58 8.48 -21.65
N VAL A 8 -6.77 8.75 -22.17
CA VAL A 8 -7.64 7.70 -22.69
C VAL A 8 -7.20 7.31 -24.11
N CYS A 9 -7.05 6.01 -24.35
CA CYS A 9 -6.79 5.44 -25.66
C CYS A 9 -7.76 4.30 -25.97
N ASP A 10 -7.70 3.78 -27.20
CA ASP A 10 -8.54 2.65 -27.60
C ASP A 10 -8.29 1.42 -26.73
N SER A 11 -9.34 0.62 -26.57
CA SER A 11 -9.36 -0.62 -25.79
C SER A 11 -9.28 -0.44 -24.27
N TYR A 12 -9.43 0.79 -23.79
CA TYR A 12 -9.76 1.03 -22.39
C TYR A 12 -11.09 0.38 -22.00
N SER A 13 -11.20 -0.02 -20.76
CA SER A 13 -12.43 -0.56 -20.17
C SER A 13 -13.08 0.49 -19.30
N VAL A 14 -14.41 0.52 -19.29
CA VAL A 14 -15.17 1.43 -18.42
C VAL A 14 -16.11 0.62 -17.56
N ASP A 15 -16.03 0.84 -16.25
CA ASP A 15 -16.91 0.29 -15.24
C ASP A 15 -17.79 1.43 -14.72
N ILE A 16 -19.11 1.24 -14.75
CA ILE A 16 -20.10 2.20 -14.28
C ILE A 16 -20.87 1.57 -13.14
N TRP A 17 -20.79 2.16 -11.96
CA TRP A 17 -21.48 1.72 -10.75
C TRP A 17 -22.49 2.80 -10.38
N TYR A 18 -23.71 2.42 -10.03
CA TYR A 18 -24.77 3.39 -9.80
C TYR A 18 -25.82 2.93 -8.80
N LEU A 19 -26.37 3.91 -8.10
CA LEU A 19 -27.62 3.85 -7.36
C LEU A 19 -28.54 4.95 -7.89
N ALA A 20 -29.79 4.60 -8.22
CA ALA A 20 -30.77 5.56 -8.70
C ALA A 20 -32.15 5.30 -8.08
N GLY A 21 -32.84 6.38 -7.77
CA GLY A 21 -34.25 6.38 -7.44
C GLY A 21 -35.10 6.53 -8.70
N LYS A 22 -36.30 5.96 -8.68
CA LYS A 22 -37.30 6.17 -9.73
C LYS A 22 -38.43 7.03 -9.18
N ASN A 23 -38.68 8.17 -9.81
CA ASN A 23 -39.84 9.01 -9.55
C ASN A 23 -40.65 9.11 -10.84
N GLU A 24 -41.90 8.67 -10.80
CA GLU A 24 -42.73 8.49 -12.01
C GLU A 24 -41.99 7.62 -13.06
N ASP A 25 -41.69 8.18 -14.23
CA ASP A 25 -40.94 7.52 -15.31
C ASP A 25 -39.48 8.00 -15.43
N GLN A 26 -39.02 8.85 -14.50
CA GLN A 26 -37.66 9.40 -14.51
C GLN A 26 -36.75 8.68 -13.50
N LEU A 27 -35.52 8.39 -13.93
CA LEU A 27 -34.48 7.81 -13.09
C LEU A 27 -33.48 8.88 -12.67
N HIS A 28 -33.39 9.11 -11.37
CA HIS A 28 -32.52 10.11 -10.78
C HIS A 28 -31.37 9.44 -10.03
N LEU A 29 -30.15 9.85 -10.33
CA LEU A 29 -28.95 9.35 -9.66
C LEU A 29 -28.93 9.78 -8.20
N TRP A 30 -28.63 8.84 -7.30
CA TRP A 30 -28.28 9.11 -5.91
C TRP A 30 -26.77 9.16 -5.73
N ASP A 31 -26.04 8.20 -6.28
CA ASP A 31 -24.57 8.25 -6.37
C ASP A 31 -24.13 7.36 -7.54
N ALA A 32 -23.00 7.69 -8.14
CA ALA A 32 -22.40 6.89 -9.20
C ALA A 32 -20.88 7.01 -9.22
N LEU A 33 -20.23 5.96 -9.72
CA LEU A 33 -18.81 5.90 -9.96
C LEU A 33 -18.54 5.40 -11.38
N ILE A 34 -17.78 6.16 -12.15
CA ILE A 34 -17.28 5.78 -13.47
C ILE A 34 -15.78 5.58 -13.34
N LEU A 35 -15.31 4.36 -13.58
CA LEU A 35 -13.90 3.99 -13.56
C LEU A 35 -13.45 3.64 -14.98
N LEU A 36 -12.47 4.37 -15.51
CA LEU A 36 -11.80 3.99 -16.75
C LEU A 36 -10.47 3.31 -16.42
N ASN A 37 -10.34 2.06 -16.85
CA ASN A 37 -9.17 1.23 -16.65
C ASN A 37 -8.47 0.95 -17.98
N PRO A 38 -7.12 1.03 -18.04
CA PRO A 38 -6.38 0.71 -19.25
C PRO A 38 -6.54 -0.75 -19.69
N LEU A 39 -6.81 -1.64 -18.74
CA LEU A 39 -6.99 -3.07 -18.99
C LEU A 39 -8.39 -3.50 -18.54
N PRO A 40 -8.98 -4.50 -19.22
CA PRO A 40 -10.24 -5.06 -18.78
C PRO A 40 -10.11 -5.75 -17.41
N PRO A 41 -11.19 -5.75 -16.63
CA PRO A 41 -11.28 -6.58 -15.44
C PRO A 41 -11.13 -8.07 -15.83
N PRO A 42 -10.57 -8.91 -14.95
CA PRO A 42 -10.38 -10.34 -15.24
C PRO A 42 -11.72 -11.10 -15.34
N GLU A 43 -12.75 -10.62 -14.65
CA GLU A 43 -14.07 -11.23 -14.57
C GLU A 43 -15.14 -10.16 -14.82
N ASP A 44 -16.25 -10.58 -15.43
CA ASP A 44 -17.44 -9.76 -15.59
C ASP A 44 -18.28 -9.85 -14.31
N LEU A 45 -18.28 -8.76 -13.56
CA LEU A 45 -19.04 -8.54 -12.34
C LEU A 45 -20.26 -7.64 -12.60
N SER A 46 -20.71 -7.54 -13.86
CA SER A 46 -21.88 -6.76 -14.20
C SER A 46 -23.14 -7.40 -13.60
N PHE A 47 -23.95 -6.57 -12.97
CA PHE A 47 -25.27 -6.97 -12.49
C PHE A 47 -26.19 -5.77 -12.50
N HIS A 48 -27.49 -6.04 -12.56
CA HIS A 48 -28.49 -5.00 -12.55
C HIS A 48 -29.71 -5.45 -11.77
N VAL A 49 -30.15 -4.58 -10.86
CA VAL A 49 -31.38 -4.73 -10.12
C VAL A 49 -32.29 -3.56 -10.48
N THR A 50 -33.49 -3.88 -10.96
CA THR A 50 -34.57 -2.90 -11.16
C THR A 50 -35.78 -3.30 -10.33
N LEU A 51 -36.22 -2.36 -9.50
CA LEU A 51 -37.40 -2.42 -8.65
C LEU A 51 -38.33 -1.25 -9.01
N GLU A 52 -39.53 -1.23 -8.43
CA GLU A 52 -40.54 -0.22 -8.75
C GLU A 52 -40.06 1.22 -8.53
N LYS A 53 -39.32 1.50 -7.45
CA LYS A 53 -38.85 2.84 -7.07
C LYS A 53 -37.33 3.00 -7.07
N PHE A 54 -36.60 2.00 -7.55
CA PHE A 54 -35.16 1.90 -7.34
C PHE A 54 -34.50 1.10 -8.46
N CYS A 55 -33.33 1.53 -8.88
CA CYS A 55 -32.44 0.65 -9.61
C CYS A 55 -30.98 0.84 -9.19
N ALA A 56 -30.23 -0.24 -9.30
CA ALA A 56 -28.80 -0.26 -9.00
C ALA A 56 -28.09 -1.25 -9.90
N GLY A 57 -26.78 -1.10 -9.98
CA GLY A 57 -25.99 -2.08 -10.69
C GLY A 57 -24.55 -1.66 -10.91
N ARG A 58 -23.87 -2.58 -11.59
CA ARG A 58 -22.54 -2.43 -12.15
C ARG A 58 -22.61 -2.82 -13.62
N CYS A 59 -22.10 -1.98 -14.50
CA CYS A 59 -21.94 -2.30 -15.91
C CYS A 59 -20.47 -2.24 -16.28
N GLN A 60 -19.95 -3.28 -16.90
CA GLN A 60 -18.58 -3.32 -17.39
C GLN A 60 -18.57 -3.38 -18.91
N PHE A 61 -17.88 -2.43 -19.51
CA PHE A 61 -17.73 -2.35 -20.96
C PHE A 61 -16.24 -2.47 -21.28
N PRO A 62 -15.74 -3.68 -21.55
CA PRO A 62 -14.33 -3.88 -21.86
C PRO A 62 -13.98 -3.37 -23.26
N ASN A 63 -12.72 -3.02 -23.47
CA ASN A 63 -12.14 -2.77 -24.79
C ASN A 63 -12.89 -1.73 -25.66
N GLN A 64 -13.36 -0.63 -25.07
CA GLN A 64 -14.14 0.38 -25.78
C GLN A 64 -13.26 1.28 -26.68
N PRO A 65 -13.80 1.77 -27.81
CA PRO A 65 -13.14 2.79 -28.61
C PRO A 65 -12.99 4.11 -27.84
N LYS A 66 -11.88 4.81 -28.02
CA LYS A 66 -11.59 6.11 -27.39
C LYS A 66 -12.75 7.10 -27.54
N ARG A 67 -13.33 7.20 -28.75
CA ARG A 67 -14.45 8.10 -29.02
C ARG A 67 -15.65 7.82 -28.12
N LYS A 68 -16.00 6.55 -27.91
CA LYS A 68 -17.12 6.16 -27.05
C LYS A 68 -16.83 6.43 -25.58
N LEU A 69 -15.59 6.20 -25.14
CA LEU A 69 -15.16 6.52 -23.78
C LEU A 69 -15.24 8.02 -23.50
N LEU A 70 -14.76 8.86 -24.42
CA LEU A 70 -14.87 10.32 -24.30
C LEU A 70 -16.34 10.79 -24.29
N GLN A 71 -17.22 10.14 -25.05
CA GLN A 71 -18.66 10.43 -25.02
C GLN A 71 -19.29 10.07 -23.67
N ILE A 72 -18.93 8.92 -23.08
CA ILE A 72 -19.41 8.54 -21.73
C ILE A 72 -18.95 9.58 -20.70
N LEU A 73 -17.68 10.00 -20.77
CA LEU A 73 -17.13 11.03 -19.87
C LEU A 73 -17.82 12.39 -20.05
N ASP A 74 -18.08 12.81 -21.29
CA ASP A 74 -18.75 14.09 -21.59
C ASP A 74 -20.19 14.12 -21.06
N ARG A 75 -20.94 13.03 -21.27
CA ARG A 75 -22.29 12.89 -20.70
C ARG A 75 -22.27 12.88 -19.17
N ALA A 76 -21.31 12.19 -18.57
CA ALA A 76 -21.16 12.16 -17.11
C ALA A 76 -20.86 13.56 -16.53
N VAL A 77 -20.03 14.36 -17.21
CA VAL A 77 -19.78 15.78 -16.86
C VAL A 77 -21.04 16.63 -16.96
N GLN A 78 -21.95 16.28 -17.87
CA GLN A 78 -23.28 16.88 -18.01
C GLN A 78 -24.32 16.28 -17.04
N GLY A 79 -23.88 15.44 -16.09
CA GLY A 79 -24.72 14.80 -15.09
C GLY A 79 -25.53 13.62 -15.59
N GLN A 80 -25.15 12.99 -16.70
CA GLN A 80 -25.92 11.91 -17.34
C GLN A 80 -25.09 10.64 -17.50
N ILE A 81 -25.70 9.49 -17.23
CA ILE A 81 -25.10 8.16 -17.40
C ILE A 81 -26.09 7.26 -18.14
N ASP A 82 -25.62 6.52 -19.16
CA ASP A 82 -26.44 5.50 -19.81
C ASP A 82 -26.02 4.09 -19.39
N VAL A 83 -26.97 3.33 -18.89
CA VAL A 83 -26.78 1.93 -18.46
C VAL A 83 -28.02 1.12 -18.78
N HIS A 84 -27.85 -0.10 -19.30
CA HIS A 84 -28.94 -1.02 -19.63
C HIS A 84 -30.09 -0.42 -20.46
N GLY A 85 -29.79 0.51 -21.37
CA GLY A 85 -30.80 1.19 -22.19
C GLY A 85 -31.57 2.31 -21.47
N HIS A 86 -31.22 2.60 -20.22
CA HIS A 86 -31.77 3.70 -19.43
C HIS A 86 -30.79 4.87 -19.36
N SER A 87 -31.32 6.08 -19.40
CA SER A 87 -30.58 7.31 -19.10
C SER A 87 -30.85 7.72 -17.65
N LEU A 88 -29.83 7.64 -16.81
CA LEU A 88 -29.85 8.11 -15.43
C LEU A 88 -29.36 9.55 -15.39
N ASN A 89 -30.11 10.43 -14.73
CA ASN A 89 -29.76 11.85 -14.67
C ASN A 89 -29.50 12.29 -13.23
N LEU A 90 -28.45 13.06 -13.05
CA LEU A 90 -28.18 13.78 -11.83
C LEU A 90 -29.13 14.98 -11.79
N ASN A 91 -29.98 15.07 -10.76
CA ASN A 91 -30.91 16.19 -10.67
C ASN A 91 -30.16 17.50 -10.53
N ASN A 92 -30.59 18.54 -11.24
CA ASN A 92 -29.92 19.82 -11.20
C ASN A 92 -30.85 21.00 -11.42
N GLU A 93 -31.10 21.75 -10.35
CA GLU A 93 -31.81 23.03 -10.36
C GLU A 93 -30.84 24.22 -10.57
N GLN A 94 -29.54 23.99 -10.41
CA GLN A 94 -28.45 24.97 -10.54
C GLN A 94 -27.39 24.47 -11.53
N PRO A 95 -26.29 25.19 -11.83
CA PRO A 95 -25.15 24.59 -12.52
C PRO A 95 -24.46 23.53 -11.65
N TYR A 96 -23.93 22.46 -12.25
CA TYR A 96 -23.19 21.44 -11.49
C TYR A 96 -21.97 22.04 -10.82
N THR A 97 -21.67 21.57 -9.60
CA THR A 97 -20.41 21.88 -8.94
C THR A 97 -19.39 20.80 -9.25
N PHE A 98 -18.17 21.22 -9.56
CA PHE A 98 -17.06 20.34 -9.89
C PHE A 98 -16.01 20.38 -8.79
N SER A 99 -15.57 19.21 -8.31
CA SER A 99 -14.43 19.11 -7.40
C SER A 99 -13.39 18.14 -7.97
N SER A 100 -12.11 18.41 -7.71
CA SER A 100 -11.02 17.52 -8.07
C SER A 100 -9.97 17.46 -6.96
N GLU A 101 -9.69 16.24 -6.55
CA GLU A 101 -8.63 15.94 -5.59
C GLU A 101 -7.21 16.16 -6.17
N MET A 102 -7.08 16.42 -7.48
CA MET A 102 -5.79 16.72 -8.12
C MET A 102 -5.18 18.04 -7.65
N THR A 103 -5.94 18.89 -6.97
CA THR A 103 -5.47 20.17 -6.41
C THR A 103 -4.48 19.98 -5.24
N HIS A 104 -4.37 18.79 -4.67
CA HIS A 104 -3.33 18.46 -3.71
C HIS A 104 -1.98 18.25 -4.41
N LEU A 105 -1.13 19.29 -4.41
CA LEU A 105 0.12 19.40 -5.17
C LEU A 105 1.19 18.31 -4.89
N ASP A 106 1.01 17.48 -3.87
CA ASP A 106 2.04 16.53 -3.38
C ASP A 106 1.62 15.06 -3.33
N ARG A 107 0.67 14.63 -4.18
CA ARG A 107 0.36 13.20 -4.28
C ARG A 107 1.50 12.42 -4.95
N TRP A 108 1.83 11.27 -4.37
CA TRP A 108 2.82 10.32 -4.92
C TRP A 108 2.26 9.54 -6.12
N PHE A 109 0.94 9.38 -6.18
CA PHE A 109 0.21 8.81 -7.30
C PHE A 109 -1.07 9.62 -7.52
N SER A 110 -1.39 9.88 -8.78
CA SER A 110 -2.57 10.62 -9.18
C SER A 110 -3.26 9.86 -10.30
N ASP A 111 -4.54 9.55 -10.11
CA ASP A 111 -5.50 9.29 -11.17
C ASP A 111 -6.14 10.63 -11.61
N LEU A 112 -6.71 10.69 -12.82
CA LEU A 112 -7.57 11.83 -13.14
C LEU A 112 -8.88 11.63 -12.39
N HIS A 113 -9.24 12.58 -11.55
CA HIS A 113 -10.45 12.51 -10.74
C HIS A 113 -11.28 13.79 -10.91
N LEU A 114 -12.58 13.61 -11.15
CA LEU A 114 -13.57 14.66 -11.18
C LEU A 114 -14.83 14.16 -10.47
N GLN A 115 -15.41 14.98 -9.60
CA GLN A 115 -16.73 14.75 -9.05
C GLN A 115 -17.69 15.80 -9.60
N VAL A 116 -18.82 15.34 -10.13
CA VAL A 116 -19.94 16.16 -10.61
C VAL A 116 -21.03 16.09 -9.57
N ILE A 117 -21.42 17.23 -9.02
CA ILE A 117 -22.34 17.30 -7.89
C ILE A 117 -23.64 17.97 -8.33
N GLY A 118 -24.76 17.29 -8.08
CA GLY A 118 -26.11 17.75 -8.41
C GLY A 118 -26.79 18.50 -7.27
N SER A 119 -28.06 18.82 -7.50
CA SER A 119 -28.96 19.39 -6.51
C SER A 119 -29.44 18.31 -5.53
N ARG A 120 -29.68 18.69 -4.28
CA ARG A 120 -30.15 17.76 -3.25
C ARG A 120 -31.49 17.15 -3.66
N LEU A 121 -31.57 15.82 -3.59
CA LEU A 121 -32.80 15.09 -3.78
C LEU A 121 -33.50 14.86 -2.44
N PRO A 122 -34.83 14.70 -2.43
CA PRO A 122 -35.54 14.18 -1.28
C PRO A 122 -34.99 12.82 -0.88
N VAL A 123 -34.73 12.63 0.42
CA VAL A 123 -34.34 11.33 0.97
C VAL A 123 -35.53 10.36 0.85
N PRO A 124 -35.31 9.08 0.47
CA PRO A 124 -36.38 8.08 0.46
C PRO A 124 -37.08 7.99 1.82
N THR A 125 -38.41 7.86 1.83
CA THR A 125 -39.15 7.72 3.09
C THR A 125 -38.84 6.36 3.75
N ALA A 126 -39.08 6.25 5.06
CA ALA A 126 -38.89 4.97 5.76
C ALA A 126 -39.71 3.81 5.15
N ILE A 127 -40.90 4.11 4.59
CA ILE A 127 -41.75 3.15 3.90
C ILE A 127 -41.11 2.71 2.57
N ASP A 128 -40.57 3.66 1.80
CA ASP A 128 -39.87 3.35 0.55
C ASP A 128 -38.64 2.48 0.82
N VAL A 129 -37.85 2.82 1.85
CA VAL A 129 -36.69 2.03 2.27
C VAL A 129 -37.09 0.61 2.64
N ALA A 130 -38.10 0.44 3.49
CA ALA A 130 -38.56 -0.91 3.87
C ALA A 130 -39.06 -1.73 2.67
N THR A 131 -39.71 -1.06 1.70
CA THR A 131 -40.16 -1.70 0.46
C THR A 131 -38.99 -2.12 -0.42
N ILE A 132 -38.00 -1.25 -0.59
CA ILE A 132 -36.76 -1.53 -1.34
C ILE A 132 -35.99 -2.68 -0.68
N ASP A 133 -35.77 -2.64 0.64
CA ASP A 133 -35.01 -3.66 1.37
C ASP A 133 -35.66 -5.05 1.24
N ASN A 134 -36.98 -5.15 1.41
CA ASN A 134 -37.71 -6.41 1.26
C ASN A 134 -37.73 -6.93 -0.19
N ALA A 135 -37.64 -6.05 -1.17
CA ALA A 135 -37.55 -6.44 -2.58
C ALA A 135 -36.12 -6.90 -2.94
N LEU A 136 -35.08 -6.25 -2.40
CA LEU A 136 -33.68 -6.67 -2.56
C LEU A 136 -33.41 -8.06 -1.98
N ARG A 137 -33.94 -8.37 -0.79
CA ARG A 137 -33.81 -9.71 -0.17
C ARG A 137 -34.47 -10.84 -0.97
N ARG A 138 -35.44 -10.50 -1.84
CA ARG A 138 -36.18 -11.46 -2.68
C ARG A 138 -35.69 -11.49 -4.12
N ASN A 139 -34.68 -10.69 -4.47
CA ASN A 139 -34.11 -10.68 -5.81
C ASN A 139 -33.29 -11.97 -6.06
N GLU A 140 -33.07 -12.31 -7.33
CA GLU A 140 -32.21 -13.43 -7.73
C GLU A 140 -30.78 -13.28 -7.20
N LEU A 141 -30.28 -12.03 -7.16
CA LEU A 141 -29.06 -11.66 -6.46
C LEU A 141 -29.45 -10.98 -5.13
N PRO A 142 -29.53 -11.73 -4.01
CA PRO A 142 -30.05 -11.19 -2.76
C PRO A 142 -29.05 -10.23 -2.12
N PHE A 143 -29.55 -9.06 -1.73
CA PHE A 143 -28.86 -8.12 -0.83
C PHE A 143 -29.70 -7.93 0.43
N ASP A 144 -29.07 -7.71 1.59
CA ASP A 144 -29.78 -7.48 2.86
C ASP A 144 -30.47 -6.10 2.96
N GLY A 145 -30.34 -5.28 1.91
CA GLY A 145 -31.05 -4.02 1.76
C GLY A 145 -30.22 -2.96 1.06
N LEU A 146 -30.69 -1.71 1.13
CA LEU A 146 -30.09 -0.57 0.44
C LEU A 146 -28.68 -0.24 0.94
N ALA A 147 -28.40 -0.42 2.24
CA ALA A 147 -27.04 -0.28 2.79
C ALA A 147 -26.08 -1.29 2.19
N ASP A 148 -26.51 -2.55 2.08
CA ASP A 148 -25.68 -3.66 1.65
C ASP A 148 -25.28 -3.47 0.18
N VAL A 149 -26.23 -3.16 -0.70
CA VAL A 149 -25.94 -2.86 -2.12
C VAL A 149 -25.08 -1.60 -2.28
N ALA A 150 -25.31 -0.55 -1.49
CA ALA A 150 -24.49 0.66 -1.52
C ALA A 150 -23.05 0.36 -1.09
N SER A 151 -22.87 -0.37 0.00
CA SER A 151 -21.57 -0.80 0.53
C SER A 151 -20.83 -1.71 -0.45
N TRP A 152 -21.53 -2.69 -1.05
CA TRP A 152 -20.99 -3.58 -2.07
C TRP A 152 -20.47 -2.82 -3.29
N LEU A 153 -21.22 -1.81 -3.73
CA LEU A 153 -20.82 -0.91 -4.81
C LEU A 153 -19.83 0.17 -4.35
N GLY A 154 -19.45 0.28 -3.08
CA GLY A 154 -18.62 1.38 -2.57
C GLY A 154 -19.21 2.78 -2.82
N LEU A 155 -20.53 2.87 -2.89
CA LEU A 155 -21.29 4.10 -3.12
C LEU A 155 -21.92 4.61 -1.82
N THR A 156 -22.33 5.87 -1.82
CA THR A 156 -22.91 6.50 -0.63
C THR A 156 -24.35 6.03 -0.43
N ASP A 157 -24.67 5.51 0.76
CA ASP A 157 -26.04 5.11 1.11
C ASP A 157 -26.96 6.35 1.23
N PRO A 158 -27.98 6.50 0.37
CA PRO A 158 -28.84 7.69 0.30
C PRO A 158 -29.58 8.00 1.61
N ARG A 159 -29.70 7.05 2.54
CA ARG A 159 -30.41 7.23 3.82
C ARG A 159 -29.65 8.09 4.82
N TYR A 160 -28.32 8.09 4.73
CA TYR A 160 -27.44 8.70 5.74
C TYR A 160 -26.74 9.98 5.26
N THR A 161 -26.97 10.40 4.02
CA THR A 161 -26.15 11.46 3.43
C THR A 161 -26.79 12.84 3.62
N THR A 162 -26.00 13.76 4.18
CA THR A 162 -26.16 15.20 3.97
C THR A 162 -25.57 15.64 2.61
N ASN A 163 -24.88 14.71 1.94
CA ASN A 163 -24.19 14.97 0.69
C ASN A 163 -25.19 15.04 -0.46
N PRO A 164 -25.04 16.01 -1.37
CA PRO A 164 -25.79 16.01 -2.61
C PRO A 164 -25.44 14.78 -3.46
N PRO A 165 -26.38 14.31 -4.31
CA PRO A 165 -26.09 13.29 -5.29
C PRO A 165 -24.87 13.63 -6.15
N SER A 166 -24.09 12.62 -6.53
CA SER A 166 -22.88 12.86 -7.32
C SER A 166 -22.55 11.78 -8.33
N ILE A 167 -21.76 12.16 -9.34
CA ILE A 167 -21.05 11.23 -10.23
C ILE A 167 -19.56 11.43 -10.00
N LYS A 168 -18.89 10.39 -9.52
CA LYS A 168 -17.44 10.34 -9.36
C LYS A 168 -16.85 9.73 -10.63
N ILE A 169 -15.89 10.40 -11.25
CA ILE A 169 -15.23 9.96 -12.48
C ILE A 169 -13.75 9.79 -12.18
N ARG A 170 -13.23 8.58 -12.36
CA ARG A 170 -11.80 8.27 -12.23
C ARG A 170 -11.25 7.65 -13.49
N VAL A 171 -10.11 8.14 -13.96
CA VAL A 171 -9.40 7.58 -15.12
C VAL A 171 -8.01 7.16 -14.67
N ASN A 172 -7.78 5.85 -14.68
CA ASN A 172 -6.48 5.27 -14.37
C ASN A 172 -5.48 5.49 -15.52
N PRO A 173 -4.20 5.73 -15.20
CA PRO A 173 -3.20 6.11 -16.19
C PRO A 173 -2.88 4.97 -17.16
N PRO A 174 -2.70 5.25 -18.46
CA PRO A 174 -2.33 4.23 -19.46
C PRO A 174 -0.90 3.72 -19.29
N VAL A 175 -0.07 4.44 -18.53
CA VAL A 175 1.34 4.13 -18.31
C VAL A 175 1.67 4.31 -16.84
N ASP A 176 2.38 3.36 -16.24
CA ASP A 176 2.93 3.51 -14.89
C ASP A 176 4.29 2.82 -14.71
N LEU A 177 5.00 3.18 -13.63
CA LEU A 177 6.23 2.52 -13.18
C LEU A 177 5.93 1.16 -12.55
N ILE A 178 6.72 0.16 -12.88
CA ILE A 178 6.71 -1.16 -12.23
C ILE A 178 7.70 -1.13 -11.09
N LEU A 179 7.24 -0.64 -9.93
CA LEU A 179 8.08 -0.34 -8.78
C LEU A 179 9.01 -1.50 -8.36
N PRO A 180 8.55 -2.77 -8.29
CA PRO A 180 9.42 -3.89 -7.92
C PRO A 180 10.56 -4.16 -8.91
N GLU A 181 10.43 -3.69 -10.15
CA GLU A 181 11.47 -3.85 -11.19
C GLU A 181 12.36 -2.61 -11.34
N CYS A 182 12.02 -1.52 -10.66
CA CYS A 182 12.80 -0.29 -10.65
C CYS A 182 13.80 -0.30 -9.49
N SER A 183 15.01 0.22 -9.70
CA SER A 183 16.05 0.24 -8.67
C SER A 183 17.07 1.33 -8.91
N LEU A 184 17.71 1.78 -7.83
CA LEU A 184 18.93 2.59 -7.88
C LEU A 184 20.04 1.78 -7.19
N ALA A 185 21.14 1.53 -7.89
CA ALA A 185 22.29 0.84 -7.31
C ALA A 185 23.58 1.26 -8.03
N GLY A 186 24.60 1.65 -7.26
CA GLY A 186 25.91 1.98 -7.81
C GLY A 186 25.84 3.11 -8.84
N ASP A 187 25.08 4.18 -8.55
CA ASP A 187 24.84 5.31 -9.46
C ASP A 187 24.09 4.95 -10.76
N GLN A 188 23.47 3.77 -10.85
CA GLN A 188 22.61 3.41 -11.97
C GLN A 188 21.15 3.34 -11.54
N LEU A 189 20.33 4.22 -12.10
CA LEU A 189 18.88 4.18 -11.96
C LEU A 189 18.28 3.35 -13.11
N ARG A 190 17.69 2.21 -12.77
CA ARG A 190 16.88 1.39 -13.67
C ARG A 190 15.40 1.71 -13.44
N LEU A 191 14.70 2.11 -14.50
CA LEU A 191 13.25 2.33 -14.49
C LEU A 191 12.58 1.42 -15.52
N VAL A 192 11.50 0.78 -15.10
CA VAL A 192 10.64 -0.07 -15.94
C VAL A 192 9.23 0.50 -15.93
N LEU A 193 8.69 0.72 -17.12
CA LEU A 193 7.33 1.24 -17.34
C LEU A 193 6.49 0.22 -18.09
N HIS A 194 5.23 0.08 -17.71
CA HIS A 194 4.23 -0.59 -18.54
C HIS A 194 3.26 0.43 -19.11
N ALA A 195 3.16 0.47 -20.42
CA ALA A 195 2.16 1.24 -21.15
C ALA A 195 1.10 0.32 -21.77
N HIS A 196 -0.13 0.80 -21.86
CA HIS A 196 -1.18 0.16 -22.64
C HIS A 196 -0.77 0.05 -24.12
N SER A 197 -1.09 -1.07 -24.78
CA SER A 197 -0.59 -1.39 -26.13
C SER A 197 -0.91 -0.32 -27.19
N ARG A 198 -2.09 0.30 -27.08
CA ARG A 198 -2.60 1.34 -27.99
C ARG A 198 -2.27 2.77 -27.56
N PHE A 199 -1.54 2.93 -26.46
CA PHE A 199 -1.16 4.25 -25.99
C PHE A 199 -0.03 4.85 -26.84
N ASP A 200 -0.15 6.16 -27.11
CA ASP A 200 0.90 6.95 -27.76
C ASP A 200 1.98 7.32 -26.73
N VAL A 201 3.03 6.51 -26.70
CA VAL A 201 4.14 6.67 -25.76
C VAL A 201 4.94 7.96 -25.94
N SER A 202 4.77 8.70 -27.04
CA SER A 202 5.40 10.02 -27.21
C SER A 202 4.88 11.06 -26.21
N ARG A 203 3.70 10.82 -25.63
CA ARG A 203 3.06 11.67 -24.61
C ARG A 203 3.59 11.42 -23.20
N VAL A 204 4.43 10.40 -23.01
CA VAL A 204 5.05 10.10 -21.72
C VAL A 204 6.11 11.14 -21.43
N GLY A 205 5.96 11.86 -20.32
CA GLY A 205 6.98 12.66 -19.68
C GLY A 205 7.64 11.85 -18.57
N LEU A 206 8.97 11.75 -18.55
CA LEU A 206 9.66 11.13 -17.43
C LEU A 206 10.86 11.99 -17.04
N ALA A 207 10.82 12.50 -15.81
CA ALA A 207 11.88 13.30 -15.25
C ALA A 207 12.52 12.58 -14.07
N VAL A 208 13.82 12.79 -13.88
CA VAL A 208 14.59 12.26 -12.75
C VAL A 208 15.34 13.39 -12.06
N ARG A 209 15.35 13.34 -10.73
CA ARG A 209 16.18 14.20 -9.87
C ARG A 209 17.01 13.35 -8.93
N ALA A 210 18.34 13.39 -9.08
CA ALA A 210 19.29 12.76 -8.19
C ALA A 210 19.52 13.56 -6.88
N VAL A 211 19.78 12.86 -5.78
CA VAL A 211 20.14 13.41 -4.46
C VAL A 211 21.23 12.54 -3.80
N PRO A 212 22.34 13.11 -3.29
CA PRO A 212 22.72 14.50 -3.43
C PRO A 212 22.97 14.84 -4.90
N GLY A 213 22.43 15.96 -5.34
CA GLY A 213 22.64 16.49 -6.67
C GLY A 213 23.39 17.79 -6.55
N LYS A 214 24.63 17.85 -7.03
CA LYS A 214 25.31 19.13 -7.24
C LYS A 214 24.86 19.63 -8.62
N VAL A 215 24.41 20.88 -8.71
CA VAL A 215 24.06 21.56 -9.99
C VAL A 215 22.76 21.05 -10.67
N LEU A 216 22.33 21.77 -11.72
CA LEU A 216 21.18 21.47 -12.59
C LEU A 216 21.29 20.11 -13.30
N GLU A 217 22.50 19.59 -13.52
CA GLU A 217 22.75 18.29 -14.19
C GLU A 217 22.16 17.09 -13.44
N SER A 218 21.90 17.25 -12.14
CA SER A 218 21.21 16.26 -11.31
C SER A 218 19.72 16.11 -11.65
N ARG A 219 19.18 16.97 -12.52
CA ARG A 219 17.78 17.01 -12.95
C ARG A 219 17.72 16.81 -14.46
N LYS A 220 17.06 15.75 -14.91
CA LYS A 220 16.99 15.39 -16.34
C LYS A 220 15.59 15.03 -16.74
N GLN A 221 15.17 15.48 -17.92
CA GLN A 221 14.11 14.83 -18.68
C GLN A 221 14.75 13.67 -19.45
N ILE A 222 14.16 12.48 -19.35
CA ILE A 222 14.77 11.23 -19.82
C ILE A 222 13.85 10.48 -20.79
N ASN A 223 12.88 11.16 -21.40
CA ASN A 223 11.91 10.53 -22.30
C ASN A 223 12.61 9.80 -23.45
N SER A 224 13.69 10.37 -23.98
CA SER A 224 14.50 9.80 -25.06
C SER A 224 15.33 8.58 -24.64
N GLU A 225 15.56 8.40 -23.33
CA GLU A 225 16.29 7.24 -22.77
C GLU A 225 15.37 6.01 -22.62
N ILE A 226 14.06 6.17 -22.83
CA ILE A 226 13.11 5.08 -22.69
C ILE A 226 13.12 4.21 -23.95
N ASN A 227 13.69 3.02 -23.82
CA ASN A 227 13.69 1.99 -24.84
C ASN A 227 12.39 1.18 -24.78
N TRP A 228 11.43 1.54 -25.62
CA TRP A 228 10.15 0.85 -25.74
C TRP A 228 10.29 -0.46 -26.55
N LYS A 229 9.92 -1.57 -25.93
CA LYS A 229 9.85 -2.89 -26.57
C LYS A 229 8.58 -3.04 -27.40
N ARG A 230 8.52 -4.11 -28.21
CA ARG A 230 7.29 -4.51 -28.91
C ARG A 230 6.18 -4.87 -27.91
N VAL A 231 4.94 -4.74 -28.35
CA VAL A 231 3.76 -5.10 -27.55
C VAL A 231 3.74 -6.61 -27.30
N HIS A 232 3.52 -7.00 -26.05
CA HIS A 232 3.31 -8.38 -25.62
C HIS A 232 2.19 -8.42 -24.56
N ASN A 233 1.25 -9.36 -24.68
CA ASN A 233 0.09 -9.52 -23.78
C ASN A 233 -0.67 -8.20 -23.51
N GLY A 234 -0.94 -7.42 -24.56
CA GLY A 234 -1.67 -6.15 -24.46
C GLY A 234 -0.89 -4.98 -23.83
N ARG A 235 0.40 -5.16 -23.53
CA ARG A 235 1.25 -4.15 -22.88
C ARG A 235 2.51 -3.86 -23.69
N ARG A 236 3.02 -2.64 -23.55
CA ARG A 236 4.31 -2.20 -24.08
C ARG A 236 5.24 -1.88 -22.92
N VAL A 237 6.41 -2.51 -22.89
CA VAL A 237 7.39 -2.31 -21.81
C VAL A 237 8.41 -1.26 -22.22
N GLY A 238 8.58 -0.23 -21.40
CA GLY A 238 9.63 0.79 -21.54
C GLY A 238 10.73 0.55 -20.52
N ASN A 239 12.00 0.59 -20.95
CA ASN A 239 13.15 0.47 -20.05
C ASN A 239 14.04 1.69 -20.20
N ALA A 240 14.36 2.34 -19.09
CA ALA A 240 15.37 3.40 -19.04
C ALA A 240 16.47 3.02 -18.05
N LEU A 241 17.72 3.21 -18.44
CA LEU A 241 18.89 3.01 -17.59
C LEU A 241 19.72 4.28 -17.61
N ILE A 242 19.88 4.92 -16.46
CA ILE A 242 20.42 6.28 -16.37
C ILE A 242 21.55 6.28 -15.35
N HIS A 243 22.68 6.85 -15.73
CA HIS A 243 23.76 7.09 -14.79
C HIS A 243 23.54 8.40 -14.03
N LEU A 244 23.56 8.32 -12.70
CA LEU A 244 23.37 9.43 -11.76
C LEU A 244 24.61 9.58 -10.89
N ASN A 245 25.42 10.60 -11.13
CA ASN A 245 26.71 10.76 -10.45
C ASN A 245 26.54 10.97 -8.93
N GLN A 246 27.10 10.07 -8.11
CA GLN A 246 27.09 10.12 -6.63
C GLN A 246 25.68 10.27 -6.02
N ALA A 247 24.68 9.63 -6.61
CA ALA A 247 23.31 9.71 -6.14
C ALA A 247 23.03 8.65 -5.06
N ASN A 248 22.63 9.09 -3.87
CA ASN A 248 22.15 8.23 -2.79
C ASN A 248 20.67 7.89 -2.97
N SER A 249 19.93 8.76 -3.63
CA SER A 249 18.53 8.57 -3.99
C SER A 249 18.20 9.32 -5.28
N ALA A 250 17.11 8.93 -5.93
CA ALA A 250 16.61 9.55 -7.13
C ALA A 250 15.09 9.62 -7.10
N LEU A 251 14.53 10.80 -7.37
CA LEU A 251 13.10 11.00 -7.54
C LEU A 251 12.78 10.85 -9.03
N ALA A 252 12.00 9.83 -9.39
CA ALA A 252 11.37 9.72 -10.70
C ALA A 252 10.00 10.40 -10.68
N MET A 253 9.67 11.15 -11.72
CA MET A 253 8.41 11.87 -11.90
C MET A 253 7.85 11.51 -13.27
N LEU A 254 6.84 10.66 -13.28
CA LEU A 254 6.11 10.23 -14.47
C LEU A 254 4.94 11.18 -14.72
N MET A 255 4.83 11.65 -15.95
CA MET A 255 3.80 12.53 -16.45
C MET A 255 3.19 11.99 -17.73
N ILE A 256 1.94 12.34 -17.99
CA ILE A 256 1.26 12.13 -19.27
C ILE A 256 0.64 13.45 -19.69
N GLY A 257 1.09 13.98 -20.83
CA GLY A 257 0.78 15.35 -21.23
C GLY A 257 1.23 16.33 -20.15
N GLU A 258 0.29 17.15 -19.65
CA GLU A 258 0.53 18.15 -18.61
C GLU A 258 0.26 17.63 -17.18
N SER A 259 -0.15 16.36 -17.03
CA SER A 259 -0.57 15.80 -15.73
C SER A 259 0.48 14.86 -15.14
N THR A 260 0.81 15.05 -13.85
CA THR A 260 1.63 14.10 -13.08
C THR A 260 0.83 12.83 -12.80
N VAL A 261 1.41 11.68 -13.11
CA VAL A 261 0.86 10.35 -12.80
C VAL A 261 1.46 9.83 -11.50
N ARG A 262 2.79 9.84 -11.40
CA ARG A 262 3.51 9.23 -10.29
C ARG A 262 4.78 9.99 -9.95
N ARG A 263 5.06 10.09 -8.66
CA ARG A 263 6.36 10.44 -8.09
C ARG A 263 6.85 9.23 -7.32
N GLN A 264 8.14 8.93 -7.38
CA GLN A 264 8.70 7.82 -6.62
C GLN A 264 10.16 8.08 -6.29
N TRP A 265 10.53 7.92 -5.02
CA TRP A 265 11.93 7.83 -4.61
C TRP A 265 12.46 6.42 -4.80
N PHE A 266 13.61 6.33 -5.45
CA PHE A 266 14.49 5.17 -5.46
C PHE A 266 15.71 5.50 -4.61
N ILE A 267 16.14 4.57 -3.79
CA ILE A 267 17.20 4.77 -2.82
C ILE A 267 18.30 3.77 -3.15
N ASP A 268 19.55 4.23 -3.25
CA ASP A 268 20.70 3.35 -3.39
C ASP A 268 20.98 2.69 -2.04
N PRO A 269 20.74 1.38 -1.88
CA PRO A 269 20.91 0.72 -0.60
C PRO A 269 22.38 0.74 -0.11
N ALA A 270 23.35 0.92 -1.02
CA ALA A 270 24.77 0.98 -0.68
C ALA A 270 25.28 2.39 -0.35
N LYS A 271 24.46 3.44 -0.56
CA LYS A 271 24.88 4.84 -0.35
C LYS A 271 23.94 5.64 0.55
N ALA A 272 22.68 5.26 0.63
CA ALA A 272 21.71 5.95 1.45
C ALA A 272 22.06 5.81 2.93
N SER A 273 22.35 6.94 3.54
CA SER A 273 22.56 7.03 4.97
C SER A 273 21.27 6.67 5.70
N ASN A 274 21.34 5.70 6.60
CA ASN A 274 20.25 5.39 7.50
C ASN A 274 19.77 6.65 8.26
N ASN A 275 18.61 7.19 7.89
CA ASN A 275 18.07 8.40 8.51
C ASN A 275 17.86 8.22 10.03
N ARG A 276 17.55 7.01 10.48
CA ARG A 276 17.44 6.69 11.91
C ARG A 276 18.79 6.79 12.60
N LEU A 277 19.86 6.33 11.94
CA LEU A 277 21.22 6.49 12.43
C LEU A 277 21.59 7.96 12.56
N ILE A 278 21.30 8.79 11.54
CA ILE A 278 21.55 10.24 11.59
C ILE A 278 20.80 10.87 12.77
N ALA A 279 19.51 10.57 12.90
CA ALA A 279 18.66 11.15 13.95
C ALA A 279 19.16 10.79 15.36
N ILE A 280 19.54 9.53 15.60
CA ILE A 280 20.06 9.10 16.90
C ILE A 280 21.45 9.67 17.14
N GLN A 281 22.36 9.63 16.15
CA GLN A 281 23.72 10.16 16.30
C GLN A 281 23.76 11.67 16.55
N HIS A 282 22.72 12.40 16.16
CA HIS A 282 22.58 13.81 16.50
C HIS A 282 22.54 14.06 18.02
N PHE A 283 21.97 13.11 18.79
CA PHE A 283 21.85 13.19 20.25
C PHE A 283 22.81 12.25 21.00
N ASP A 284 23.23 11.16 20.38
CA ASP A 284 24.18 10.18 20.91
C ASP A 284 25.36 10.00 19.93
N THR A 285 26.32 10.93 19.99
CA THR A 285 27.50 10.93 19.13
C THR A 285 28.21 9.58 19.17
N ASP A 286 28.48 9.01 17.99
CA ASP A 286 29.09 7.68 17.80
C ASP A 286 28.30 6.50 18.42
N LEU A 287 27.04 6.73 18.81
CA LEU A 287 26.18 5.77 19.51
C LEU A 287 26.79 5.30 20.84
N ARG A 288 27.52 6.16 21.55
CA ARG A 288 28.21 5.79 22.81
C ARG A 288 27.23 5.26 23.84
N MET A 289 26.08 5.92 24.01
CA MET A 289 25.11 5.52 25.02
C MET A 289 24.38 4.23 24.65
N VAL A 290 24.01 4.07 23.39
CA VAL A 290 23.41 2.82 22.88
C VAL A 290 24.41 1.65 22.99
N ARG A 291 25.69 1.87 22.67
CA ARG A 291 26.75 0.84 22.83
C ARG A 291 26.94 0.45 24.28
N GLN A 292 27.03 1.40 25.18
CA GLN A 292 27.16 1.12 26.61
C GLN A 292 25.95 0.34 27.13
N ALA A 293 24.74 0.74 26.75
CA ALA A 293 23.51 0.05 27.16
C ALA A 293 23.46 -1.41 26.70
N LEU A 294 24.05 -1.75 25.55
CA LEU A 294 24.01 -3.09 24.97
C LEU A 294 25.20 -3.98 25.36
N LEU A 295 26.41 -3.43 25.36
CA LEU A 295 27.65 -4.19 25.52
C LEU A 295 28.17 -4.19 26.96
N GLU A 296 27.74 -3.21 27.76
CA GLU A 296 28.11 -3.06 29.17
C GLU A 296 26.87 -2.77 30.03
N PRO A 297 25.80 -3.60 29.94
CA PRO A 297 24.56 -3.32 30.64
C PRO A 297 24.74 -3.43 32.15
N THR A 298 24.33 -2.38 32.86
CA THR A 298 24.31 -2.32 34.33
C THR A 298 23.04 -2.90 34.93
N ASP A 299 21.93 -2.81 34.18
CA ASP A 299 20.59 -3.19 34.61
C ASP A 299 19.73 -3.59 33.39
N SER A 300 18.68 -4.39 33.63
CA SER A 300 17.83 -4.97 32.57
C SER A 300 17.09 -3.90 31.78
N VAL A 301 16.55 -2.89 32.46
CA VAL A 301 15.79 -1.81 31.83
C VAL A 301 16.64 -1.03 30.83
N ARG A 302 17.90 -0.74 31.16
CA ARG A 302 18.82 -0.08 30.25
C ARG A 302 19.20 -0.98 29.07
N PHE A 303 19.38 -2.27 29.30
CA PHE A 303 19.64 -3.24 28.24
C PHE A 303 18.47 -3.33 27.24
N GLU A 304 17.24 -3.44 27.74
CA GLU A 304 16.00 -3.46 26.93
C GLU A 304 15.87 -2.20 26.06
N LYS A 305 16.13 -1.01 26.66
CA LYS A 305 16.17 0.25 25.91
C LYS A 305 17.25 0.27 24.83
N GLY A 306 18.42 -0.31 25.12
CA GLY A 306 19.50 -0.49 24.15
C GLY A 306 19.08 -1.39 22.99
N VAL A 307 18.42 -2.51 23.27
CA VAL A 307 17.90 -3.45 22.25
C VAL A 307 16.85 -2.77 21.39
N ALA A 308 15.92 -2.03 22.00
CA ALA A 308 14.93 -1.24 21.26
C ALA A 308 15.58 -0.21 20.34
N ALA A 309 16.57 0.54 20.84
CA ALA A 309 17.28 1.54 20.03
C ALA A 309 18.01 0.89 18.84
N LEU A 310 18.66 -0.26 19.04
CA LEU A 310 19.32 -1.00 17.96
C LEU A 310 18.32 -1.52 16.93
N LEU A 311 17.20 -2.11 17.36
CA LEU A 311 16.15 -2.57 16.45
C LEU A 311 15.55 -1.43 15.64
N PHE A 312 15.29 -0.29 16.28
CA PHE A 312 14.88 0.92 15.58
C PHE A 312 15.91 1.32 14.53
N LEU A 313 17.20 1.40 14.89
CA LEU A 313 18.29 1.70 13.97
C LEU A 313 18.38 0.69 12.81
N LEU A 314 18.06 -0.57 13.02
CA LEU A 314 18.01 -1.61 11.98
C LEU A 314 16.77 -1.57 11.10
N GLY A 315 15.81 -0.68 11.39
CA GLY A 315 14.63 -0.44 10.56
C GLY A 315 13.34 -1.09 11.05
N PHE A 316 13.35 -1.74 12.21
CA PHE A 316 12.16 -2.23 12.88
C PHE A 316 11.41 -1.08 13.58
N THR A 317 10.17 -1.36 14.01
CA THR A 317 9.38 -0.46 14.87
C THR A 317 9.15 -1.14 16.22
N PRO A 318 10.05 -0.95 17.20
CA PRO A 318 9.94 -1.55 18.52
C PRO A 318 9.06 -0.72 19.46
N VAL A 319 8.36 -1.41 20.37
CA VAL A 319 7.60 -0.83 21.47
C VAL A 319 8.04 -1.51 22.76
N LEU A 320 8.60 -0.74 23.70
CA LEU A 320 8.80 -1.19 25.07
C LEU A 320 7.45 -1.31 25.76
N GLN A 321 7.19 -2.46 26.37
CA GLN A 321 5.97 -2.63 27.14
C GLN A 321 6.11 -2.01 28.53
N VAL A 322 5.01 -1.46 29.04
CA VAL A 322 4.95 -0.80 30.36
C VAL A 322 4.49 -1.79 31.44
N GLU A 323 3.84 -2.88 31.05
CA GLU A 323 3.23 -3.85 31.96
C GLU A 323 4.22 -4.93 32.40
N THR A 324 4.20 -5.30 33.68
CA THR A 324 5.20 -6.20 34.28
C THR A 324 5.09 -7.65 33.78
N ASP A 325 3.90 -8.10 33.38
CA ASP A 325 3.68 -9.45 32.83
C ASP A 325 3.48 -9.42 31.30
N SER A 326 4.34 -8.69 30.63
CA SER A 326 4.36 -8.57 29.16
C SER A 326 5.75 -8.93 28.63
N PRO A 327 5.90 -9.24 27.33
CA PRO A 327 7.22 -9.35 26.73
C PRO A 327 7.96 -8.01 26.81
N ASP A 328 9.27 -8.05 26.99
CA ASP A 328 10.08 -6.83 27.17
C ASP A 328 9.91 -5.87 25.97
N LEU A 329 9.82 -6.42 24.73
CA LEU A 329 9.47 -5.65 23.53
C LEU A 329 8.44 -6.39 22.66
N VAL A 330 7.59 -5.59 22.01
CA VAL A 330 6.82 -6.00 20.83
C VAL A 330 7.34 -5.20 19.64
N VAL A 331 7.63 -5.88 18.54
CA VAL A 331 8.34 -5.30 17.40
C VAL A 331 7.61 -5.63 16.12
N THR A 332 7.50 -4.67 15.21
CA THR A 332 6.96 -4.89 13.86
C THR A 332 8.01 -4.64 12.78
N THR A 333 7.94 -5.43 11.71
CA THR A 333 8.67 -5.17 10.47
C THR A 333 7.86 -4.28 9.52
N PRO A 334 8.50 -3.58 8.56
CA PRO A 334 7.77 -2.87 7.50
C PRO A 334 6.84 -3.78 6.69
N GLY A 335 7.19 -5.07 6.53
CA GLY A 335 6.33 -6.08 5.90
C GLY A 335 5.15 -6.57 6.75
N GLY A 336 5.00 -6.07 7.99
CA GLY A 336 3.86 -6.39 8.85
C GLY A 336 4.00 -7.66 9.70
N LYS A 337 5.21 -8.25 9.81
CA LYS A 337 5.47 -9.36 10.73
C LYS A 337 5.53 -8.84 12.16
N LEU A 338 5.04 -9.64 13.11
CA LEU A 338 5.09 -9.36 14.53
C LEU A 338 6.19 -10.20 15.18
N VAL A 339 6.99 -9.57 16.03
CA VAL A 339 8.05 -10.22 16.78
C VAL A 339 7.90 -9.86 18.25
N ILE A 340 7.94 -10.85 19.12
CA ILE A 340 8.06 -10.64 20.56
C ILE A 340 9.51 -10.88 21.00
N VAL A 341 10.02 -10.01 21.86
CA VAL A 341 11.41 -10.04 22.29
C VAL A 341 11.48 -10.10 23.81
N GLU A 342 12.29 -11.02 24.30
CA GLU A 342 12.73 -11.07 25.70
C GLU A 342 14.21 -10.74 25.78
N CYS A 343 14.58 -9.93 26.76
CA CYS A 343 15.95 -9.52 27.04
C CYS A 343 16.43 -10.16 28.34
N MET A 344 17.68 -10.59 28.37
CA MET A 344 18.32 -11.13 29.57
C MET A 344 19.79 -10.73 29.66
N ILE A 345 20.23 -10.38 30.87
CA ILE A 345 21.64 -10.03 31.15
C ILE A 345 22.40 -11.23 31.74
N LYS A 346 21.73 -12.11 32.49
CA LYS A 346 22.34 -13.22 33.22
C LYS A 346 21.82 -14.57 32.73
N ILE A 347 22.71 -15.55 32.59
CA ILE A 347 22.40 -16.89 32.08
C ILE A 347 21.44 -17.67 32.99
N ALA A 348 21.44 -17.38 34.30
CA ALA A 348 20.57 -18.05 35.26
C ALA A 348 19.07 -17.97 34.90
N ASP A 349 18.66 -16.94 34.16
CA ASP A 349 17.28 -16.70 33.78
C ASP A 349 16.88 -17.37 32.45
N PHE A 350 17.81 -18.01 31.74
CA PHE A 350 17.63 -18.47 30.35
C PHE A 350 16.41 -19.36 30.17
N ARG A 351 16.34 -20.48 30.91
CA ARG A 351 15.26 -21.47 30.76
C ARG A 351 13.89 -20.89 31.12
N SER A 352 13.83 -20.04 32.15
CA SER A 352 12.59 -19.39 32.58
C SER A 352 12.10 -18.40 31.52
N LYS A 353 12.98 -17.54 31.01
CA LYS A 353 12.67 -16.56 29.96
C LYS A 353 12.28 -17.25 28.65
N LEU A 354 12.97 -18.32 28.25
CA LEU A 354 12.64 -19.11 27.07
C LEU A 354 11.23 -19.72 27.14
N GLY A 355 10.87 -20.31 28.30
CA GLY A 355 9.52 -20.85 28.52
C GLY A 355 8.45 -19.77 28.39
N LYS A 356 8.61 -18.66 29.12
CA LYS A 356 7.68 -17.53 29.08
C LYS A 356 7.53 -16.93 27.68
N LEU A 357 8.63 -16.81 26.93
CA LEU A 357 8.61 -16.30 25.56
C LEU A 357 7.74 -17.17 24.64
N VAL A 358 7.88 -18.50 24.73
CA VAL A 358 7.07 -19.43 23.93
C VAL A 358 5.58 -19.35 24.31
N ASP A 359 5.28 -19.27 25.61
CA ASP A 359 3.90 -19.14 26.10
C ASP A 359 3.27 -17.82 25.64
N ARG A 360 4.01 -16.71 25.74
CA ARG A 360 3.58 -15.37 25.27
C ARG A 360 3.33 -15.35 23.77
N ARG A 361 4.21 -15.98 22.96
CA ARG A 361 4.00 -16.12 21.50
C ARG A 361 2.70 -16.87 21.22
N GLY A 362 2.49 -18.00 21.89
CA GLY A 362 1.30 -18.83 21.72
C GLY A 362 0.02 -18.10 22.10
N SER A 363 0.04 -17.38 23.23
CA SER A 363 -1.08 -16.56 23.70
C SER A 363 -1.43 -15.45 22.70
N LEU A 364 -0.44 -14.68 22.25
CA LEU A 364 -0.64 -13.61 21.28
C LEU A 364 -1.17 -14.14 19.93
N SER A 365 -0.61 -15.26 19.45
CA SER A 365 -1.06 -15.88 18.20
C SER A 365 -2.54 -16.29 18.27
N LYS A 366 -2.99 -16.86 19.39
CA LYS A 366 -4.40 -17.21 19.60
C LYS A 366 -5.31 -15.98 19.63
N ALA A 367 -4.88 -14.91 20.32
CA ALA A 367 -5.65 -13.67 20.39
C ALA A 367 -5.82 -13.01 19.01
N LEU A 368 -4.77 -13.01 18.18
CA LEU A 368 -4.82 -12.50 16.81
C LEU A 368 -5.77 -13.33 15.93
N GLN A 369 -5.66 -14.66 15.99
CA GLN A 369 -6.55 -15.56 15.26
C GLN A 369 -8.02 -15.38 15.63
N ALA A 370 -8.33 -15.24 16.93
CA ALA A 370 -9.68 -14.96 17.41
C ALA A 370 -10.24 -13.63 16.89
N SER A 371 -9.37 -12.68 16.53
CA SER A 371 -9.73 -11.37 15.98
C SER A 371 -9.76 -11.36 14.44
N GLY A 372 -9.61 -12.50 13.77
CA GLY A 372 -9.57 -12.60 12.30
C GLY A 372 -8.23 -12.22 11.67
N HIS A 373 -7.17 -12.06 12.46
CA HIS A 373 -5.83 -11.75 11.99
C HIS A 373 -4.94 -12.99 11.98
N TYR A 374 -4.35 -13.30 10.82
CA TYR A 374 -3.49 -14.48 10.62
C TYR A 374 -2.00 -14.13 10.60
N PHE A 375 -1.57 -13.14 11.39
CA PHE A 375 -0.15 -12.77 11.45
C PHE A 375 0.67 -13.88 12.10
N HIS A 376 1.82 -14.18 11.50
CA HIS A 376 2.85 -14.98 12.14
C HIS A 376 3.54 -14.15 13.23
N VAL A 377 3.70 -14.74 14.41
CA VAL A 377 4.39 -14.11 15.55
C VAL A 377 5.72 -14.81 15.76
N ASP A 378 6.81 -14.10 15.51
CA ASP A 378 8.18 -14.56 15.72
C ASP A 378 8.60 -14.35 17.18
N ALA A 379 9.50 -15.20 17.69
CA ALA A 379 10.04 -15.10 19.04
C ALA A 379 11.56 -14.94 19.02
N VAL A 380 12.06 -13.90 19.70
CA VAL A 380 13.49 -13.59 19.80
C VAL A 380 13.89 -13.46 21.27
N LEU A 381 14.94 -14.17 21.66
CA LEU A 381 15.59 -14.03 22.96
C LEU A 381 16.93 -13.31 22.76
N VAL A 382 17.11 -12.17 23.42
CA VAL A 382 18.32 -11.36 23.34
C VAL A 382 19.11 -11.46 24.63
N CYS A 383 20.37 -11.89 24.53
CA CYS A 383 21.25 -12.08 25.68
C CYS A 383 22.45 -11.15 25.62
N ALA A 384 22.75 -10.48 26.73
CA ALA A 384 23.94 -9.63 26.85
C ALA A 384 25.26 -10.42 26.96
N GLN A 385 25.17 -11.74 27.16
CA GLN A 385 26.33 -12.62 27.32
C GLN A 385 26.84 -13.15 25.97
N PRO A 386 28.15 -13.42 25.89
CA PRO A 386 28.74 -14.18 24.80
C PRO A 386 28.11 -15.56 24.58
N SER A 387 28.08 -16.03 23.34
CA SER A 387 27.50 -17.34 23.01
C SER A 387 28.15 -18.51 23.76
N ASP A 388 29.45 -18.45 24.02
CA ASP A 388 30.23 -19.48 24.73
C ASP A 388 29.97 -19.54 26.24
N GLN A 389 29.33 -18.50 26.80
CA GLN A 389 28.94 -18.43 28.21
C GLN A 389 27.49 -18.85 28.43
N ILE A 390 26.69 -19.00 27.37
CA ILE A 390 25.30 -19.41 27.46
C ILE A 390 25.23 -20.93 27.28
N ALA A 391 24.87 -21.66 28.34
CA ALA A 391 24.58 -23.07 28.23
C ALA A 391 23.18 -23.28 27.64
N PHE A 392 23.09 -23.46 26.32
CA PHE A 392 21.81 -23.70 25.62
C PHE A 392 21.92 -24.84 24.61
N ASP A 393 20.80 -25.52 24.39
CA ASP A 393 20.66 -26.54 23.35
C ASP A 393 20.11 -25.88 22.07
N THR A 394 20.91 -25.90 21.01
CA THR A 394 20.51 -25.37 19.69
C THR A 394 19.30 -26.11 19.13
N VAL A 395 19.15 -27.40 19.45
CA VAL A 395 18.01 -28.22 19.05
C VAL A 395 16.74 -27.77 19.77
N GLU A 396 16.82 -27.43 21.07
CA GLU A 396 15.70 -26.90 21.85
C GLU A 396 15.20 -25.56 21.27
N LEU A 397 16.10 -24.64 20.94
CA LEU A 397 15.76 -23.35 20.34
C LEU A 397 15.10 -23.52 18.97
N GLY A 398 15.65 -24.37 18.10
CA GLY A 398 15.09 -24.60 16.77
C GLY A 398 13.74 -25.34 16.82
N THR A 399 13.58 -26.31 17.72
CA THR A 399 12.28 -26.99 17.96
C THR A 399 11.21 -26.01 18.43
N ARG A 400 11.58 -25.06 19.30
CA ARG A 400 10.69 -24.01 19.79
C ARG A 400 10.56 -22.83 18.81
N GLN A 401 11.33 -22.82 17.72
CA GLN A 401 11.42 -21.73 16.75
C GLN A 401 11.69 -20.38 17.43
N VAL A 402 12.71 -20.33 18.30
CA VAL A 402 13.15 -19.12 18.99
C VAL A 402 14.53 -18.71 18.47
N ILE A 403 14.66 -17.47 18.00
CA ILE A 403 15.94 -16.90 17.61
C ILE A 403 16.68 -16.45 18.86
N LEU A 404 17.90 -16.93 19.06
CA LEU A 404 18.82 -16.39 20.07
C LEU A 404 19.73 -15.35 19.43
N VAL A 405 19.83 -14.16 20.06
CA VAL A 405 20.76 -13.09 19.70
C VAL A 405 21.73 -12.91 20.86
N THR A 406 23.03 -13.06 20.61
CA THR A 406 24.07 -12.95 21.66
C THR A 406 24.82 -11.62 21.60
N ARG A 407 25.76 -11.42 22.52
CA ARG A 407 26.64 -10.24 22.55
C ARG A 407 27.38 -10.03 21.22
N GLU A 408 27.87 -11.10 20.59
CA GLU A 408 28.57 -11.05 19.32
C GLU A 408 27.66 -10.53 18.20
N ASP A 409 26.41 -11.01 18.17
CA ASP A 409 25.41 -10.57 17.20
C ASP A 409 25.09 -9.08 17.38
N LEU A 410 24.87 -8.65 18.63
CA LEU A 410 24.64 -7.23 18.97
C LEU A 410 25.81 -6.35 18.54
N ALA A 411 27.05 -6.78 18.79
CA ALA A 411 28.25 -6.07 18.37
C ALA A 411 28.36 -6.00 16.84
N SER A 412 28.09 -7.11 16.14
CA SER A 412 28.14 -7.20 14.68
C SER A 412 27.07 -6.33 14.00
N ALA A 413 25.91 -6.16 14.63
CA ALA A 413 24.79 -5.38 14.11
C ALA A 413 25.16 -3.90 13.91
N PHE A 414 26.05 -3.35 14.75
CA PHE A 414 26.54 -1.98 14.58
C PHE A 414 27.24 -1.75 13.24
N GLY A 415 27.90 -2.78 12.68
CA GLY A 415 28.55 -2.70 11.37
C GLY A 415 27.57 -2.52 10.21
N ARG A 416 26.28 -2.83 10.42
CA ARG A 416 25.23 -2.76 9.40
C ARG A 416 24.38 -1.50 9.50
N LEU A 417 24.59 -0.64 10.50
CA LEU A 417 23.71 0.49 10.75
C LEU A 417 23.75 1.57 9.68
N ARG A 418 24.85 1.70 8.93
CA ARG A 418 24.91 2.65 7.82
C ARG A 418 23.99 2.24 6.67
N PHE A 419 23.89 0.93 6.43
CA PHE A 419 23.12 0.31 5.35
C PHE A 419 22.30 -0.85 5.94
N PRO A 420 21.26 -0.54 6.74
CA PRO A 420 20.43 -1.59 7.30
C PRO A 420 19.74 -2.31 6.15
N GLY A 421 19.89 -3.63 6.10
CA GLY A 421 19.13 -4.47 5.17
C GLY A 421 17.63 -4.45 5.51
N SER A 422 16.82 -5.15 4.71
CA SER A 422 15.40 -5.33 5.03
C SER A 422 15.23 -6.06 6.38
N PRO A 423 14.46 -5.50 7.34
CA PRO A 423 14.13 -6.19 8.60
C PRO A 423 13.44 -7.55 8.37
N ASP A 424 12.57 -7.63 7.37
CA ASP A 424 11.88 -8.85 6.98
C ASP A 424 12.84 -9.93 6.49
N GLU A 425 13.80 -9.57 5.63
CA GLU A 425 14.85 -10.50 5.18
C GLU A 425 15.80 -10.89 6.31
N LEU A 426 16.07 -9.99 7.25
CA LEU A 426 16.94 -10.27 8.39
C LEU A 426 16.33 -11.38 9.26
N LEU A 427 15.03 -11.30 9.55
CA LEU A 427 14.31 -12.35 10.28
C LEU A 427 14.32 -13.67 9.49
N GLU A 428 14.02 -13.64 8.19
CA GLU A 428 14.01 -14.83 7.34
C GLU A 428 15.38 -15.53 7.32
N LYS A 429 16.47 -14.76 7.23
CA LYS A 429 17.84 -15.31 7.30
C LYS A 429 18.14 -15.94 8.66
N CYS A 430 17.65 -15.35 9.76
CA CYS A 430 17.80 -15.93 11.09
C CYS A 430 17.03 -17.26 11.24
N PHE A 431 15.80 -17.33 10.75
CA PHE A 431 15.02 -18.58 10.78
C PHE A 431 15.59 -19.66 9.86
N ALA A 432 16.09 -19.29 8.68
CA ALA A 432 16.76 -20.23 7.79
C ALA A 432 17.98 -20.87 8.49
N ARG A 433 18.75 -20.08 9.26
CA ARG A 433 19.87 -20.60 10.06
C ARG A 433 19.42 -21.56 11.16
N LEU A 434 18.35 -21.24 11.87
CA LEU A 434 17.75 -22.14 12.87
C LEU A 434 17.33 -23.48 12.25
N ALA A 435 16.67 -23.45 11.09
CA ALA A 435 16.24 -24.65 10.39
C ALA A 435 17.43 -25.53 9.96
N THR A 436 18.50 -24.91 9.44
CA THR A 436 19.72 -25.66 9.08
C THR A 436 20.41 -26.29 10.30
N ALA A 437 20.44 -25.60 11.44
CA ALA A 437 21.04 -26.12 12.67
C ALA A 437 20.30 -27.35 13.22
N CYS A 438 18.97 -27.41 13.09
CA CYS A 438 18.20 -28.60 13.46
C CYS A 438 18.39 -29.80 12.53
N SER A 439 18.85 -29.58 11.30
CA SER A 439 18.99 -30.62 10.27
C SER A 439 20.38 -31.26 10.19
N ALA A 440 21.37 -30.74 10.92
CA ALA A 440 22.72 -31.30 10.94
C ALA A 440 22.76 -32.55 11.85
N PRO A 441 23.20 -33.73 11.36
CA PRO A 441 23.37 -34.90 12.21
C PRO A 441 24.48 -34.65 13.23
N ASN A 442 24.21 -34.95 14.51
CA ASN A 442 25.19 -34.91 15.59
C ASN A 442 26.40 -35.80 15.20
N VAL A 443 27.58 -35.19 15.05
CA VAL A 443 28.86 -35.90 14.87
C VAL A 443 29.52 -36.09 16.23
#